data_AF-A0A2P2NHJ9-F1
#
_entry.id   AF-A0A2P2NHJ9-F1
#
_cell.length_a   1.000
_cell.length_b   1.000
_cell.length_c   1.000
_cell.angle_alpha   90.00
_cell.angle_beta   90.00
_cell.angle_gamma   90.00
#
_symmetry.space_group_name_H-M   'P 1'
#
loop_
_entity.id
_entity.type
_entity.pdbx_description
1 polymer ?
#
loop_
_entity_poly.entity_id
_entity_poly.type
_entity_poly.pdbx_seq_one_letter_code
_entity_poly.pdbx_strand_id
1 'polypeptide(L)'
;MLVDVLRSLNESFGMNLDLLNVTKMTAHRKDGHISVYYFDGPASLRRQDCSHWCLPGVPDSWNELLYALFMKRQNLHTQNLTGSFQARL
;
A
#
# COMPACT_ATOMS: atom_id res chain seq x y z
N MET A 1 9.96 -11.24 -2.86
CA MET A 1 11.36 -10.78 -2.98
C MET A 1 11.61 -9.52 -2.13
N LEU A 2 10.97 -8.36 -2.37
CA LEU A 2 11.16 -7.19 -1.48
C LEU A 2 10.38 -7.28 -0.15
N VAL A 3 9.11 -7.70 -0.20
CA VAL A 3 8.25 -7.82 0.99
C VAL A 3 8.81 -8.82 2.01
N ASP A 4 9.43 -9.90 1.54
CA ASP A 4 10.01 -10.95 2.39
C ASP A 4 11.28 -10.45 3.11
N VAL A 5 12.09 -9.63 2.44
CA VAL A 5 13.26 -8.98 3.05
C VAL A 5 12.82 -7.98 4.11
N LEU A 6 11.82 -7.13 3.81
CA LEU A 6 11.29 -6.18 4.77
C LEU A 6 10.70 -6.87 6.01
N ARG A 7 10.04 -8.01 5.82
CA ARG A 7 9.55 -8.84 6.93
C ARG A 7 10.69 -9.41 7.77
N SER A 8 11.70 -9.99 7.12
CA SER A 8 12.88 -10.52 7.78
C SER A 8 13.63 -9.44 8.58
N LEU A 9 13.75 -8.22 8.06
CA LEU A 9 14.33 -7.08 8.78
C LEU A 9 13.47 -6.66 9.98
N ASN A 10 12.14 -6.64 9.83
CA ASN A 10 11.23 -6.31 10.92
C ASN A 10 11.38 -7.27 12.09
N GLU A 11 11.47 -8.57 11.79
CA GLU A 11 11.70 -9.64 12.77
C GLU A 11 13.10 -9.55 13.41
N SER A 12 14.14 -9.34 12.59
CA SER A 12 15.53 -9.36 13.05
C SER A 12 15.89 -8.14 13.92
N PHE A 13 15.32 -6.97 13.61
CA PHE A 13 15.59 -5.72 14.34
C PHE A 13 14.50 -5.35 15.35
N GLY A 14 13.47 -6.19 15.53
CA GLY A 14 12.38 -5.93 16.47
C GLY A 14 11.62 -4.64 16.16
N MET A 15 11.52 -4.26 14.89
CA MET A 15 10.75 -3.09 14.48
C MET A 15 9.25 -3.40 14.58
N ASN A 16 8.43 -2.39 14.88
CA ASN A 16 6.96 -2.51 14.89
C ASN A 16 6.39 -1.99 13.57
N LEU A 17 6.81 -2.57 12.43
CA LEU A 17 6.31 -2.18 11.11
C LEU A 17 5.13 -3.05 10.68
N ASP A 18 4.05 -2.39 10.25
CA ASP A 18 2.95 -3.03 9.55
C ASP A 18 3.15 -2.91 8.04
N LEU A 19 3.20 -4.04 7.33
CA LEU A 19 3.42 -4.07 5.89
C LEU A 19 2.09 -4.19 5.13
N LEU A 20 1.78 -3.17 4.32
CA LEU A 20 0.68 -3.23 3.35
C LEU A 20 1.16 -3.91 2.05
N ASN A 21 0.90 -5.22 1.93
CA ASN A 21 1.29 -5.98 0.75
C ASN A 21 0.30 -5.79 -0.42
N VAL A 22 0.61 -4.85 -1.31
CA VAL A 22 -0.18 -4.59 -2.54
C VAL A 22 0.31 -5.38 -3.76
N THR A 23 1.39 -6.17 -3.66
CA THR A 23 2.10 -6.74 -4.81
C THR A 23 1.20 -7.54 -5.74
N LYS A 24 0.36 -8.44 -5.19
CA LYS A 24 -0.51 -9.29 -6.01
C LYS A 24 -1.58 -8.48 -6.76
N MET A 25 -2.23 -7.54 -6.07
CA MET A 25 -3.27 -6.70 -6.68
C MET A 25 -2.66 -5.79 -7.76
N THR A 26 -1.52 -5.17 -7.47
CA THR A 26 -0.78 -4.34 -8.42
C THR A 26 -0.33 -5.12 -9.65
N ALA A 27 0.11 -6.36 -9.50
CA ALA A 27 0.55 -7.20 -10.62
C ALA A 27 -0.58 -7.52 -11.63
N HIS A 28 -1.85 -7.44 -11.20
CA HIS A 28 -3.00 -7.59 -12.10
C HIS A 28 -3.30 -6.33 -12.93
N ARG A 29 -2.72 -5.17 -12.56
CA ARG A 29 -3.04 -3.88 -13.16
C ARG A 29 -1.96 -3.35 -14.10
N LYS A 30 -1.40 -4.20 -14.98
CA LYS A 30 -0.38 -3.79 -15.96
C LYS A 30 -0.86 -2.67 -16.91
N ASP A 31 -2.16 -2.51 -17.04
CA ASP A 31 -2.85 -1.46 -17.79
C ASP A 31 -2.73 -0.06 -17.15
N GLY A 32 -2.40 0.01 -15.85
CA GLY A 32 -2.34 1.27 -15.11
C GLY A 32 -1.07 2.09 -15.33
N HIS A 33 -0.11 1.61 -16.14
CA HIS A 33 1.16 2.28 -16.35
C HIS A 33 1.08 3.45 -17.36
N ILE A 34 1.98 4.43 -17.20
CA ILE A 34 2.09 5.59 -18.10
C ILE A 34 2.47 5.16 -19.53
N SER A 35 3.21 4.05 -19.68
CA SER A 35 3.64 3.50 -20.97
C SER A 35 4.38 4.56 -21.80
N VAL A 36 3.89 4.89 -23.00
CA VAL A 36 4.50 5.87 -23.90
C VAL A 36 4.21 7.32 -23.53
N TYR A 37 3.29 7.59 -22.60
CA TYR A 37 2.80 8.94 -22.33
C TYR A 37 3.60 9.68 -21.26
N TYR A 38 4.88 9.34 -21.07
CA TYR A 38 5.75 9.93 -20.04
C TYR A 38 6.45 11.20 -20.54
N PHE A 39 5.77 12.36 -20.37
CA PHE A 39 6.20 13.76 -20.62
C PHE A 39 6.68 14.11 -22.06
N ASP A 40 6.31 15.29 -22.55
CA ASP A 40 6.66 15.86 -23.87
C ASP A 40 6.32 15.01 -25.12
N GLY A 41 5.25 14.20 -25.03
CA GLY A 41 4.68 13.46 -26.16
C GLY A 41 4.94 11.95 -26.09
N PRO A 42 4.45 11.18 -27.08
CA PRO A 42 4.58 9.73 -27.06
C PRO A 42 6.05 9.31 -27.26
N ALA A 43 6.61 8.66 -26.24
CA ALA A 43 7.91 8.00 -26.33
C ALA A 43 7.88 6.86 -27.36
N SER A 44 9.04 6.52 -27.92
CA SER A 44 9.16 5.36 -28.81
C SER A 44 8.66 4.09 -28.12
N LEU A 45 8.11 3.13 -28.88
CA LEU A 45 7.70 1.81 -28.37
C LEU A 45 8.81 1.06 -27.58
N ARG A 46 10.08 1.43 -27.78
CA ARG A 46 11.25 0.88 -27.08
C ARG A 46 11.59 1.57 -25.75
N ARG A 47 10.90 2.67 -25.41
CA ARG A 47 11.07 3.46 -24.18
C ARG A 47 9.73 3.68 -23.50
N GLN A 48 9.07 2.58 -23.14
CA GLN A 48 7.84 2.62 -22.36
C GLN A 48 8.18 2.66 -20.87
N ASP A 49 7.46 3.51 -20.14
CA ASP A 49 7.48 3.50 -18.68
C ASP A 49 6.54 2.42 -18.14
N CYS A 50 7.14 1.37 -17.57
CA CYS A 50 6.46 0.27 -16.91
C CYS A 50 6.66 0.29 -15.38
N SER A 51 7.15 1.40 -14.84
CA SER A 51 7.48 1.55 -13.41
C SER A 51 6.51 2.53 -12.73
N HIS A 52 6.10 3.58 -13.44
CA HIS A 52 5.18 4.59 -12.93
C HIS A 52 3.73 4.33 -13.35
N TRP A 53 2.81 4.94 -12.60
CA TRP A 53 1.37 4.73 -12.72
C TRP A 53 0.67 6.00 -13.19
N CYS A 54 -0.33 5.85 -14.05
CA CYS A 54 -1.26 6.93 -14.39
C CYS A 54 -2.09 7.32 -13.16
N LEU A 55 -2.49 8.60 -13.12
CA LEU A 55 -3.45 9.12 -12.15
C LEU A 55 -4.67 9.71 -12.89
N PRO A 56 -5.90 9.40 -12.46
CA PRO A 56 -6.25 8.46 -11.38
C PRO A 56 -5.92 6.99 -11.75
N GLY A 57 -5.59 6.15 -10.75
CA GLY A 57 -5.14 4.79 -11.02
C GLY A 57 -4.76 3.93 -9.81
N VAL A 58 -3.82 3.00 -10.02
CA VAL A 58 -3.43 1.98 -9.03
C VAL A 58 -2.97 2.57 -7.68
N PRO A 59 -2.22 3.69 -7.62
CA PRO A 59 -1.86 4.32 -6.35
C PRO A 59 -3.06 4.79 -5.52
N ASP A 60 -4.18 5.16 -6.15
CA ASP A 60 -5.38 5.61 -5.43
C ASP A 60 -6.00 4.44 -4.65
N SER A 61 -6.06 3.25 -5.25
CA SER A 61 -6.52 2.04 -4.55
C SER A 61 -5.62 1.65 -3.38
N TRP A 62 -4.31 1.92 -3.45
CA TRP A 62 -3.42 1.72 -2.30
C TRP A 62 -3.76 2.68 -1.16
N ASN A 63 -4.05 3.94 -1.48
CA ASN A 63 -4.44 4.95 -0.51
C ASN A 63 -5.77 4.61 0.17
N GLU A 64 -6.75 4.12 -0.58
CA GLU A 64 -8.03 3.66 -0.03
C GLU A 64 -7.85 2.50 0.97
N LEU A 65 -7.03 1.50 0.61
CA LEU A 65 -6.68 0.39 1.50
C LEU A 65 -5.96 0.86 2.76
N LEU A 66 -5.00 1.77 2.61
CA LEU A 66 -4.27 2.34 3.73
C LEU A 66 -5.20 3.12 4.67
N TYR A 67 -6.11 3.92 4.11
CA TYR A 67 -7.11 4.66 4.88
C TYR A 67 -8.03 3.71 5.67
N ALA A 68 -8.53 2.65 5.02
CA ALA A 68 -9.35 1.65 5.69
C ALA A 68 -8.62 0.97 6.87
N LEU A 69 -7.32 0.71 6.73
CA LEU A 69 -6.50 0.15 7.81
C LEU A 69 -6.33 1.12 8.98
N PHE A 70 -6.11 2.41 8.71
CA PHE A 70 -6.06 3.42 9.78
C PHE A 70 -7.38 3.53 10.52
N MET A 71 -8.50 3.57 9.80
CA MET A 71 -9.84 3.60 10.41
C MET A 71 -10.10 2.35 11.25
N LYS A 72 -9.72 1.16 10.75
CA LYS A 72 -9.81 -0.09 11.52
C LYS A 72 -9.00 -0.04 12.81
N ARG A 73 -7.76 0.47 12.76
CA ARG A 73 -6.89 0.61 13.94
C ARG A 73 -7.47 1.58 14.97
N GLN A 74 -7.97 2.74 14.53
CA GLN A 74 -8.62 3.70 15.41
C GLN A 74 -9.82 3.08 16.11
N ASN A 75 -10.67 2.34 15.39
CA ASN A 75 -11.81 1.65 15.98
C ASN A 75 -11.38 0.62 17.03
N LEU A 76 -10.35 -0.19 16.77
CA LEU A 76 -9.83 -1.15 17.75
C LEU A 76 -9.30 -0.45 19.00
N HIS A 77 -8.61 0.69 18.85
CA HIS A 77 -8.15 1.48 19.98
C HIS A 77 -9.32 1.99 20.83
N THR A 78 -10.36 2.53 20.19
CA THR A 78 -11.57 3.00 20.87
C THR A 78 -12.27 1.85 21.61
N GLN A 79 -12.40 0.68 20.98
CA GLN A 79 -13.00 -0.51 21.61
C GLN A 79 -12.21 -1.01 22.83
N ASN A 80 -10.87 -0.98 22.76
CA ASN A 80 -10.01 -1.34 23.89
C ASN A 80 -10.16 -0.37 25.06
N LEU A 81 -10.31 0.93 24.77
CA LEU A 81 -10.58 1.94 25.80
C LEU A 81 -11.93 1.68 26.47
N THR A 82 -13.01 1.54 25.70
CA THR A 82 -14.36 1.30 26.23
C THR A 82 -14.47 -0.02 26.99
N GLY A 83 -13.82 -1.09 26.50
CA GLY A 83 -13.76 -2.37 27.21
C GLY A 83 -13.00 -2.30 28.54
N SER A 84 -11.95 -1.46 28.64
CA SER A 84 -11.21 -1.27 29.89
C SER A 84 -12.00 -0.52 30.97
N PHE A 85 -12.91 0.40 30.57
CA PHE A 85 -13.83 1.07 31.49
C PHE A 85 -14.88 0.10 32.03
N GLN A 86 -15.32 -0.86 31.22
CA GLN A 86 -16.34 -1.84 31.59
C GLN A 86 -15.78 -3.00 32.42
N ALA A 87 -14.47 -3.27 32.35
CA ALA A 87 -13.78 -4.29 33.14
C ALA A 87 -13.22 -3.80 34.50
N ARG A 88 -13.41 -2.51 34.85
CA ARG A 88 -13.00 -1.92 36.14
C ARG A 88 -14.15 -1.60 37.09
N LEU A 89 -15.39 -1.80 36.66
CA LEU A 89 -16.61 -1.75 37.48
C LEU A 89 -17.01 -3.18 37.85
#